data_AF-A0A933CNR6-F1
#
_entry.id   AF-A0A933CNR6-F1
#
_cell.length_a   1.000
_cell.length_b   1.000
_cell.length_c   1.000
_cell.angle_alpha   90.00
_cell.angle_beta   90.00
_cell.angle_gamma   90.00
#
_symmetry.space_group_name_H-M   'P 1'
#
loop_
_entity.id
_entity.type
_entity.pdbx_description
1 polymer ?
#
loop_
_entity_poly.entity_id
_entity_poly.type
_entity_poly.pdbx_seq_one_letter_code
_entity_poly.pdbx_strand_id
1 'polypeptide(L)'
;MEIWNTDYPFHHSNIPAFQSLLTKGSVAMKFLLRVLLGILVSGMTAWSAGAIYHSPLPNAAVRFGLAGLFIIATALAFLLLAKRRRTLIVFFVVFAIIVGLYFQIPASNDRDWQPEVAYAPYATIKDDLITIHNIRNFDYRTETDFTPRWETRTYDLRKLDSADLIPVYWADKAIAHIMVSFGFGGKDYVAVSIETRKEKGESYSTIAGFFRQYELVYVVADERDVIGVRTTYRQPPGGRVRLPDARAAAEHPAYLSRLCQDNE
;
A
#
# COMPACT_ATOMS: atom_id res chain seq x y z
N MET A 1 -38.40 -84.35 8.13
CA MET A 1 -38.72 -83.29 9.11
C MET A 1 -37.41 -82.58 9.36
N GLU A 2 -37.19 -81.51 8.61
CA GLU A 2 -35.94 -80.78 8.50
C GLU A 2 -36.23 -79.33 8.93
N ILE A 3 -35.17 -78.55 9.12
CA ILE A 3 -35.13 -77.08 9.28
C ILE A 3 -35.68 -76.52 10.62
N TRP A 4 -34.97 -75.78 11.49
CA TRP A 4 -33.82 -74.87 11.37
C TRP A 4 -33.02 -74.81 12.69
N ASN A 5 -31.70 -74.88 12.61
CA ASN A 5 -30.78 -74.35 13.63
C ASN A 5 -30.12 -73.11 13.01
N THR A 6 -30.21 -71.95 13.64
CA THR A 6 -29.49 -70.74 13.20
C THR A 6 -28.74 -70.14 14.37
N ASP A 7 -27.60 -70.74 14.70
CA ASP A 7 -26.50 -70.02 15.30
C ASP A 7 -25.80 -69.23 14.19
N TYR A 8 -25.97 -67.90 14.18
CA TYR A 8 -25.14 -67.01 13.38
C TYR A 8 -23.91 -66.62 14.20
N PRO A 9 -22.68 -67.06 13.85
CA PRO A 9 -21.49 -66.45 14.39
C PRO A 9 -21.26 -65.13 13.64
N PHE A 10 -21.47 -64.00 14.31
CA PHE A 10 -20.96 -62.71 13.84
C PHE A 10 -19.43 -62.76 13.86
N HIS A 11 -18.83 -63.15 12.73
CA HIS A 11 -17.42 -62.94 12.47
C HIS A 11 -17.18 -61.44 12.30
N HIS A 12 -16.59 -60.79 13.32
CA HIS A 12 -15.98 -59.47 13.16
C HIS A 12 -14.79 -59.59 12.21
N SER A 13 -15.04 -59.47 10.91
CA SER A 13 -13.99 -59.19 9.93
C SER A 13 -13.43 -57.80 10.23
N ASN A 14 -12.23 -57.75 10.79
CA ASN A 14 -11.41 -56.55 10.79
C ASN A 14 -11.35 -56.05 9.34
N ILE A 15 -11.83 -54.83 9.07
CA ILE A 15 -11.81 -54.21 7.73
C ILE A 15 -10.54 -53.34 7.62
N PRO A 16 -9.39 -53.88 7.16
CA PRO A 16 -8.14 -53.13 7.04
C PRO A 16 -8.23 -51.97 6.02
N ALA A 17 -9.13 -52.07 5.03
CA ALA A 17 -9.30 -51.05 3.99
C ALA A 17 -9.79 -49.70 4.55
N PHE A 18 -10.76 -49.72 5.47
CA PHE A 18 -11.33 -48.50 6.07
C PHE A 18 -10.34 -47.78 6.99
N GLN A 19 -9.57 -48.52 7.80
CA GLN A 19 -8.50 -47.96 8.63
C GLN A 19 -7.35 -47.38 7.78
N SER A 20 -7.03 -48.00 6.63
CA SER A 20 -5.98 -47.50 5.72
C SER A 20 -6.35 -46.18 5.04
N LEU A 21 -7.63 -45.98 4.71
CA LEU A 21 -8.16 -44.74 4.12
C LEU A 21 -8.17 -43.59 5.14
N LEU A 22 -8.61 -43.86 6.38
CA LEU A 22 -8.61 -42.88 7.47
C LEU A 22 -7.18 -42.46 7.89
N THR A 23 -6.24 -43.40 7.94
CA THR A 23 -4.83 -43.11 8.29
C THR A 23 -4.11 -42.33 7.18
N LYS A 24 -4.30 -42.68 5.90
CA LYS A 24 -3.78 -41.91 4.75
C LYS A 24 -4.30 -40.48 4.73
N GLY A 25 -5.61 -40.28 4.97
CA GLY A 25 -6.21 -38.96 5.10
C GLY A 25 -5.59 -38.13 6.24
N SER A 26 -5.30 -38.76 7.38
CA SER A 26 -4.67 -38.09 8.52
C SER A 26 -3.20 -37.71 8.28
N VAL A 27 -2.45 -38.51 7.50
CA VAL A 27 -1.04 -38.24 7.14
C VAL A 27 -0.96 -37.12 6.10
N ALA A 28 -1.81 -37.16 5.08
CA ALA A 28 -1.91 -36.11 4.07
C ALA A 28 -2.30 -34.76 4.70
N MET A 29 -3.27 -34.76 5.62
CA MET A 29 -3.65 -33.56 6.37
C MET A 29 -2.50 -33.00 7.21
N LYS A 30 -1.78 -33.84 7.96
CA LYS A 30 -0.61 -33.41 8.76
C LYS A 30 0.51 -32.87 7.88
N PHE A 31 0.72 -33.45 6.71
CA PHE A 31 1.69 -32.96 5.73
C PHE A 31 1.28 -31.58 5.19
N LEU A 32 0.04 -31.43 4.74
CA LEU A 32 -0.52 -30.17 4.26
C LEU A 32 -0.37 -29.06 5.33
N LEU A 33 -0.75 -29.34 6.57
CA LEU A 33 -0.60 -28.38 7.68
C LEU A 33 0.86 -27.95 7.91
N ARG A 34 1.83 -28.86 7.77
CA ARG A 34 3.26 -28.53 7.89
C ARG A 34 3.74 -27.66 6.74
N VAL A 35 3.28 -27.94 5.52
CA VAL A 35 3.59 -27.12 4.34
C VAL A 35 3.03 -25.71 4.51
N LEU A 36 1.75 -25.59 4.88
CA LEU A 36 1.11 -24.30 5.14
C LEU A 36 1.81 -23.51 6.25
N LEU A 37 2.18 -24.18 7.35
CA LEU A 37 2.94 -23.55 8.42
C LEU A 37 4.34 -23.11 7.97
N GLY A 38 5.01 -23.90 7.13
CA GLY A 38 6.30 -23.55 6.55
C GLY A 38 6.22 -22.31 5.65
N ILE A 39 5.18 -22.21 4.83
CA ILE A 39 4.90 -21.03 4.00
C ILE A 39 4.65 -19.81 4.88
N LEU A 40 3.83 -19.95 5.94
CA LEU A 40 3.54 -18.88 6.88
C LEU A 40 4.80 -18.36 7.57
N VAL A 41 5.62 -19.26 8.14
CA VAL A 41 6.89 -18.89 8.80
C VAL A 41 7.85 -18.23 7.82
N SER A 42 7.93 -18.73 6.58
CA SER A 42 8.78 -18.15 5.54
C SER A 42 8.33 -16.74 5.17
N GLY A 43 7.02 -16.52 5.01
CA GLY A 43 6.44 -15.20 4.74
C GLY A 43 6.69 -14.22 5.90
N MET A 44 6.47 -14.65 7.14
CA MET A 44 6.79 -13.85 8.34
C MET A 44 8.29 -13.52 8.43
N THR A 45 9.15 -14.46 8.04
CA THR A 45 10.60 -14.27 8.05
C THR A 45 11.03 -13.24 7.01
N ALA A 46 10.51 -13.37 5.78
CA ALA A 46 10.77 -12.42 4.70
C ALA A 46 10.29 -11.01 5.07
N TRP A 47 9.07 -10.89 5.60
CA TRP A 47 8.53 -9.61 6.05
C TRP A 47 9.37 -9.01 7.19
N SER A 48 9.74 -9.80 8.20
CA SER A 48 10.55 -9.32 9.33
C SER A 48 11.94 -8.88 8.89
N ALA A 49 12.58 -9.60 7.96
CA ALA A 49 13.86 -9.21 7.40
C ALA A 49 13.76 -7.87 6.66
N GLY A 50 12.68 -7.65 5.90
CA GLY A 50 12.39 -6.35 5.29
C GLY A 50 12.18 -5.25 6.33
N ALA A 51 11.44 -5.51 7.39
CA ALA A 51 11.21 -4.55 8.47
C ALA A 51 12.52 -4.18 9.21
N ILE A 52 13.41 -5.14 9.42
CA ILE A 52 14.74 -4.88 10.00
C ILE A 52 15.61 -4.08 9.02
N TYR A 53 15.61 -4.45 7.74
CA TYR A 53 16.41 -3.78 6.71
C TYR A 53 16.00 -2.31 6.52
N HIS A 54 14.70 -2.02 6.63
CA HIS A 54 14.13 -0.67 6.56
C HIS A 54 13.94 -0.03 7.95
N SER A 55 14.48 -0.59 9.02
CA SER A 55 14.33 0.00 10.36
C SER A 55 15.01 1.37 10.45
N PRO A 56 14.63 2.22 11.44
CA PRO A 56 15.26 3.51 11.71
C PRO A 56 16.69 3.40 12.29
N LEU A 57 17.32 2.22 12.24
CA LEU A 57 18.70 2.04 12.65
C LEU A 57 19.63 2.83 11.70
N PRO A 58 20.54 3.69 12.20
CA PRO A 58 21.30 4.61 11.36
C PRO A 58 22.31 3.91 10.44
N ASN A 59 22.82 2.73 10.82
CA ASN A 59 23.87 2.05 10.09
C ASN A 59 23.31 0.99 9.11
N ALA A 60 23.52 1.18 7.81
CA ALA A 60 23.09 0.26 6.77
C ALA A 60 23.70 -1.15 6.90
N ALA A 61 24.97 -1.27 7.29
CA ALA A 61 25.63 -2.56 7.49
C ALA A 61 25.02 -3.33 8.67
N VAL A 62 24.62 -2.62 9.73
CA VAL A 62 23.93 -3.22 10.88
C VAL A 62 22.54 -3.73 10.47
N ARG A 63 21.77 -2.93 9.72
CA ARG A 63 20.45 -3.34 9.20
C ARG A 63 20.56 -4.58 8.33
N PHE A 64 21.49 -4.59 7.39
CA PHE A 64 21.75 -5.72 6.51
C PHE A 64 22.19 -6.97 7.30
N GLY A 65 23.14 -6.80 8.22
CA GLY A 65 23.63 -7.89 9.07
C GLY A 65 22.54 -8.51 9.95
N LEU A 66 21.70 -7.68 10.58
CA LEU A 66 20.59 -8.16 11.42
C LEU A 66 19.49 -8.85 10.60
N ALA A 67 19.15 -8.33 9.42
CA ALA A 67 18.18 -8.97 8.53
C ALA A 67 18.69 -10.36 8.07
N GLY A 68 19.95 -10.43 7.64
CA GLY A 68 20.60 -11.69 7.26
C GLY A 68 20.70 -12.68 8.43
N LEU A 69 21.10 -12.19 9.62
CA LEU A 69 21.16 -12.98 10.84
C LEU A 69 19.79 -13.56 11.20
N PHE A 70 18.71 -12.78 11.10
CA PHE A 70 17.36 -13.23 11.41
C PHE A 70 16.91 -14.36 10.46
N ILE A 71 17.19 -14.24 9.16
CA ILE A 71 16.91 -15.29 8.16
C ILE A 71 17.69 -16.56 8.49
N ILE A 72 19.00 -16.45 8.68
CA ILE A 72 19.88 -17.60 8.94
C ILE A 72 19.51 -18.27 10.26
N ALA A 73 19.31 -17.50 11.32
CA ALA A 73 18.92 -18.01 12.63
C ALA A 73 17.57 -18.75 12.57
N THR A 74 16.60 -18.22 11.83
CA THR A 74 15.31 -18.89 11.63
C THR A 74 15.49 -20.21 10.88
N ALA A 75 16.23 -20.21 9.76
CA ALA A 75 16.49 -21.41 8.99
C ALA A 75 17.20 -22.48 9.83
N LEU A 76 18.29 -22.12 10.53
CA LEU A 76 19.03 -23.03 11.40
C LEU A 76 18.18 -23.54 12.56
N ALA A 77 17.35 -22.70 13.18
CA ALA A 77 16.44 -23.12 14.25
C ALA A 77 15.44 -24.18 13.76
N PHE A 78 14.86 -23.99 12.56
CA PHE A 78 13.95 -24.95 11.95
C PHE A 78 14.65 -26.12 11.24
N LEU A 79 15.96 -26.11 11.04
CA LEU A 79 16.72 -27.28 10.58
C LEU A 79 17.22 -28.13 11.74
N LEU A 80 17.80 -27.50 12.77
CA LEU A 80 18.59 -28.18 13.80
C LEU A 80 17.81 -28.48 15.09
N LEU A 81 16.78 -27.70 15.44
CA LEU A 81 16.08 -27.89 16.72
C LEU A 81 14.95 -28.92 16.61
N ALA A 82 15.09 -30.02 17.36
CA ALA A 82 14.11 -31.11 17.40
C ALA A 82 12.76 -30.70 18.03
N LYS A 83 12.76 -29.73 18.96
CA LYS A 83 11.56 -29.31 19.72
C LYS A 83 10.73 -28.26 18.97
N ARG A 84 10.11 -28.66 17.85
CA ARG A 84 9.36 -27.79 16.92
C ARG A 84 8.36 -26.83 17.58
N ARG A 85 7.60 -27.29 18.58
CA ARG A 85 6.62 -26.45 19.31
C ARG A 85 7.29 -25.27 20.04
N ARG A 86 8.44 -25.52 20.71
CA ARG A 86 9.17 -24.47 21.41
C ARG A 86 9.80 -23.49 20.43
N THR A 87 10.37 -23.99 19.34
CA THR A 87 10.91 -23.16 18.24
C THR A 87 9.84 -22.22 17.68
N LEU A 88 8.62 -22.73 17.44
CA LEU A 88 7.49 -21.90 16.98
C LEU A 88 7.11 -20.83 17.99
N ILE A 89 6.98 -21.17 19.28
CA ILE A 89 6.64 -20.18 20.32
C ILE A 89 7.67 -19.05 20.36
N VAL A 90 8.96 -19.40 20.40
CA VAL A 90 10.04 -18.39 20.41
C VAL A 90 10.02 -17.55 19.14
N PHE A 91 9.85 -18.17 17.97
CA PHE A 91 9.72 -17.46 16.70
C PHE A 91 8.58 -16.44 16.74
N PHE A 92 7.39 -16.84 17.21
CA PHE A 92 6.24 -15.93 17.30
C PHE A 92 6.45 -14.80 18.31
N VAL A 93 7.15 -15.06 19.42
CA VAL A 93 7.50 -13.99 20.38
C VAL A 93 8.45 -12.99 19.74
N VAL A 94 9.52 -13.44 19.08
CA VAL A 94 10.46 -12.54 18.39
C VAL A 94 9.76 -11.78 17.25
N PHE A 95 8.93 -12.46 16.47
CA PHE A 95 8.11 -11.84 15.43
C PHE A 95 7.20 -10.75 16.02
N ALA A 96 6.50 -11.03 17.13
CA ALA A 96 5.63 -10.06 17.79
C ALA A 96 6.41 -8.83 18.29
N ILE A 97 7.64 -9.01 18.77
CA ILE A 97 8.53 -7.90 19.15
C ILE A 97 8.88 -7.05 17.92
N ILE A 98 9.26 -7.67 16.80
CA ILE A 98 9.57 -6.95 15.55
C ILE A 98 8.34 -6.17 15.05
N VAL A 99 7.16 -6.78 15.11
CA VAL A 99 5.88 -6.10 14.79
C VAL A 99 5.64 -4.92 15.72
N GLY A 100 5.84 -5.09 17.04
CA GLY A 100 5.72 -4.01 18.02
C GLY A 100 6.64 -2.83 17.70
N LEU A 101 7.92 -3.10 17.43
CA LEU A 101 8.90 -2.09 17.03
C LEU A 101 8.54 -1.42 15.70
N TYR A 102 8.04 -2.18 14.72
CA TYR A 102 7.60 -1.68 13.42
C TYR A 102 6.46 -0.66 13.55
N PHE A 103 5.50 -0.90 14.45
CA PHE A 103 4.42 0.05 14.72
C PHE A 103 4.83 1.23 15.60
N GLN A 104 6.00 1.17 16.24
CA GLN A 104 6.57 2.28 17.02
C GLN A 104 7.42 3.26 16.19
N ILE A 105 7.62 2.99 14.89
CA ILE A 105 8.30 3.94 14.00
C ILE A 105 7.49 5.25 13.97
N PRO A 106 8.03 6.38 14.47
CA PRO A 106 7.28 7.62 14.59
C PRO A 106 7.07 8.25 13.21
N ALA A 107 5.86 8.73 12.95
CA ALA A 107 5.62 9.67 11.86
C ALA A 107 6.04 11.07 12.31
N SER A 108 6.56 11.88 11.39
CA SER A 108 6.88 13.28 11.65
C SER A 108 6.30 14.17 10.56
N ASN A 109 5.83 15.36 10.93
CA ASN A 109 5.55 16.43 9.96
C ASN A 109 6.72 17.42 9.83
N ASP A 110 7.75 17.25 10.65
CA ASP A 110 8.87 18.17 10.83
C ASP A 110 10.14 17.51 10.31
N ARG A 111 10.28 17.45 8.98
CA ARG A 111 11.49 16.98 8.28
C ARG A 111 11.83 17.92 7.13
N ASP A 112 13.02 17.76 6.55
CA ASP A 112 13.42 18.53 5.37
C ASP A 112 12.78 17.94 4.11
N TRP A 113 11.51 18.29 3.89
CA TRP A 113 10.69 17.77 2.81
C TRP A 113 11.13 18.27 1.43
N GLN A 114 10.84 17.46 0.40
CA GLN A 114 10.98 17.90 -0.98
C GLN A 114 10.04 19.08 -1.29
N PRO A 115 10.43 20.00 -2.21
CA PRO A 115 9.67 21.21 -2.48
C PRO A 115 8.19 20.96 -2.82
N GLU A 116 7.88 19.90 -3.57
CA GLU A 116 6.51 19.50 -3.97
C GLU A 116 5.56 19.15 -2.83
N VAL A 117 6.11 18.86 -1.64
CA VAL A 117 5.38 18.40 -0.44
C VAL A 117 5.86 19.10 0.84
N ALA A 118 6.45 20.30 0.68
CA ALA A 118 7.05 21.06 1.75
C ALA A 118 6.04 21.48 2.83
N TYR A 119 4.83 21.88 2.41
CA TYR A 119 3.80 22.36 3.31
C TYR A 119 2.60 21.41 3.36
N ALA A 120 2.07 21.21 4.57
CA ALA A 120 0.79 20.54 4.76
C ALA A 120 -0.36 21.56 4.63
N PRO A 121 -1.41 21.26 3.85
CA PRO A 121 -2.56 22.13 3.75
C PRO A 121 -3.41 22.08 5.02
N TYR A 122 -4.06 23.21 5.31
CA TYR A 122 -5.07 23.31 6.37
C TYR A 122 -6.16 24.27 5.93
N ALA A 123 -7.33 24.19 6.55
CA ALA A 123 -8.46 25.03 6.21
C ALA A 123 -9.06 25.69 7.45
N THR A 124 -9.57 26.90 7.25
CA THR A 124 -10.43 27.60 8.21
C THR A 124 -11.81 27.74 7.60
N ILE A 125 -12.86 27.44 8.36
CA ILE A 125 -14.25 27.48 7.89
C ILE A 125 -14.99 28.55 8.68
N LYS A 126 -15.66 29.45 7.97
CA LYS A 126 -16.53 30.46 8.54
C LYS A 126 -17.83 30.49 7.73
N ASP A 127 -18.91 30.05 8.35
CA ASP A 127 -20.22 29.89 7.70
C ASP A 127 -20.07 29.02 6.43
N ASP A 128 -20.52 29.54 5.28
CA ASP A 128 -20.39 28.88 3.97
C ASP A 128 -19.05 29.17 3.27
N LEU A 129 -18.09 29.83 3.91
CA LEU A 129 -16.79 30.12 3.33
C LEU A 129 -15.72 29.20 3.90
N ILE A 130 -15.01 28.48 3.02
CA ILE A 130 -13.81 27.72 3.35
C ILE A 130 -12.58 28.44 2.82
N THR A 131 -11.65 28.79 3.71
CA THR A 131 -10.34 29.32 3.33
C THR A 131 -9.31 28.23 3.48
N ILE A 132 -8.72 27.81 2.37
CA ILE A 132 -7.71 26.76 2.32
C ILE A 132 -6.34 27.44 2.19
N HIS A 133 -5.42 27.04 3.06
CA HIS A 133 -4.05 27.51 3.11
C HIS A 133 -3.09 26.44 2.57
N ASN A 134 -1.96 26.89 2.05
CA ASN A 134 -0.95 26.05 1.41
C ASN A 134 -1.53 25.24 0.23
N ILE A 135 -2.32 25.91 -0.62
CA ILE A 135 -2.73 25.35 -1.91
C ILE A 135 -1.53 25.40 -2.84
N ARG A 136 -1.10 24.24 -3.35
CA ARG A 136 -0.01 24.14 -4.31
C ARG A 136 -0.45 24.64 -5.69
N ASN A 137 0.34 25.51 -6.31
CA ASN A 137 0.09 25.98 -7.69
C ASN A 137 1.40 26.18 -8.44
N PHE A 138 2.17 25.10 -8.56
CA PHE A 138 3.53 25.17 -9.09
C PHE A 138 3.55 25.43 -10.59
N ASP A 139 4.54 26.20 -11.03
CA ASP A 139 4.75 26.51 -12.44
C ASP A 139 5.90 25.64 -12.98
N TYR A 140 5.56 24.64 -13.80
CA TYR A 140 6.48 23.61 -14.27
C TYR A 140 7.07 23.96 -15.63
N ARG A 141 8.37 23.69 -15.78
CA ARG A 141 9.08 23.64 -17.07
C ARG A 141 9.41 22.21 -17.45
N THR A 142 9.70 21.37 -16.46
CA THR A 142 9.83 19.90 -16.57
C THR A 142 9.27 19.23 -15.31
N GLU A 143 9.31 17.89 -15.22
CA GLU A 143 8.91 17.18 -14.00
C GLU A 143 9.72 17.62 -12.76
N THR A 144 11.00 17.96 -12.94
CA THR A 144 11.93 18.26 -11.85
C THR A 144 12.41 19.72 -11.83
N ASP A 145 12.02 20.53 -12.82
CA ASP A 145 12.27 21.97 -12.87
C ASP A 145 10.94 22.73 -12.84
N PHE A 146 10.70 23.40 -11.72
CA PHE A 146 9.49 24.15 -11.45
C PHE A 146 9.74 25.30 -10.47
N THR A 147 8.85 26.28 -10.47
CA THR A 147 8.86 27.38 -9.49
C THR A 147 7.80 27.11 -8.43
N PRO A 148 8.19 26.83 -7.17
CA PRO A 148 7.23 26.61 -6.09
C PRO A 148 6.34 27.82 -5.85
N ARG A 149 5.05 27.60 -5.69
CA ARG A 149 4.06 28.61 -5.32
C ARG A 149 3.00 27.98 -4.42
N TRP A 150 2.78 28.62 -3.28
CA TRP A 150 1.81 28.20 -2.27
C TRP A 150 0.84 29.34 -2.02
N GLU A 151 -0.45 29.05 -2.14
CA GLU A 151 -1.50 30.06 -2.14
C GLU A 151 -2.45 29.84 -0.96
N THR A 152 -3.18 30.91 -0.62
CA THR A 152 -4.37 30.84 0.23
C THR A 152 -5.54 31.30 -0.60
N ARG A 153 -6.59 30.47 -0.72
CA ARG A 153 -7.80 30.80 -1.48
C ARG A 153 -9.03 30.53 -0.63
N THR A 154 -10.07 31.35 -0.81
CA THR A 154 -11.36 31.20 -0.15
C THR A 154 -12.42 30.79 -1.17
N TYR A 155 -13.17 29.74 -0.86
CA TYR A 155 -14.25 29.21 -1.68
C TYR A 155 -15.58 29.33 -0.95
N ASP A 156 -16.63 29.65 -1.71
CA ASP A 156 -18.01 29.68 -1.21
C ASP A 156 -18.67 28.32 -1.45
N LEU A 157 -18.95 27.58 -0.39
CA LEU A 157 -19.51 26.23 -0.42
C LEU A 157 -20.89 26.19 -1.11
N ARG A 158 -21.63 27.31 -1.15
CA ARG A 158 -22.90 27.39 -1.89
C ARG A 158 -22.71 27.36 -3.40
N LYS A 159 -21.49 27.60 -3.88
CA LYS A 159 -21.11 27.53 -5.29
C LYS A 159 -20.51 26.17 -5.67
N LEU A 160 -20.33 25.25 -4.71
CA LEU A 160 -19.83 23.91 -5.01
C LEU A 160 -20.83 23.20 -5.93
N ASP A 161 -20.40 22.90 -7.16
CA ASP A 161 -21.27 22.35 -8.21
C ASP A 161 -20.81 21.01 -8.77
N SER A 162 -19.55 20.61 -8.50
CA SER A 162 -18.95 19.40 -9.07
C SER A 162 -17.90 18.78 -8.15
N ALA A 163 -17.77 17.46 -8.25
CA ALA A 163 -16.72 16.67 -7.62
C ALA A 163 -16.30 15.54 -8.58
N ASP A 164 -15.09 15.65 -9.13
CA ASP A 164 -14.56 14.73 -10.14
C ASP A 164 -13.53 13.78 -9.51
N LEU A 165 -13.75 12.47 -9.64
CA LEU A 165 -12.79 11.44 -9.25
C LEU A 165 -11.84 11.13 -10.41
N ILE A 166 -10.54 11.30 -10.19
CA ILE A 166 -9.51 11.23 -11.24
C ILE A 166 -8.51 10.11 -10.90
N PRO A 167 -8.67 8.90 -11.46
CA PRO A 167 -7.67 7.84 -11.36
C PRO A 167 -6.54 8.06 -12.37
N VAL A 168 -5.31 8.05 -11.87
CA VAL A 168 -4.08 8.10 -12.67
C VAL A 168 -3.36 6.77 -12.53
N TYR A 169 -3.35 5.97 -13.58
CA TYR A 169 -2.73 4.65 -13.56
C TYR A 169 -1.23 4.72 -13.78
N TRP A 170 -0.49 3.94 -13.00
CA TRP A 170 0.94 3.73 -13.15
C TRP A 170 1.28 2.24 -12.98
N ALA A 171 2.47 1.81 -13.42
CA ALA A 171 2.92 0.41 -13.43
C ALA A 171 1.91 -0.57 -14.10
N ASP A 172 1.77 -0.47 -15.42
CA ASP A 172 0.96 -1.39 -16.25
C ASP A 172 -0.50 -1.55 -15.80
N LYS A 173 -1.12 -0.46 -15.32
CA LYS A 173 -2.55 -0.35 -14.94
C LYS A 173 -2.97 -1.09 -13.68
N ALA A 174 -2.07 -1.77 -12.97
CA ALA A 174 -2.43 -2.49 -11.75
C ALA A 174 -2.66 -1.56 -10.56
N ILE A 175 -2.14 -0.33 -10.59
CA ILE A 175 -2.19 0.62 -9.48
C ILE A 175 -2.70 1.97 -9.97
N ALA A 176 -3.78 2.47 -9.36
CA ALA A 176 -4.35 3.78 -9.66
C ALA A 176 -4.05 4.75 -8.51
N HIS A 177 -3.40 5.87 -8.84
CA HIS A 177 -3.27 7.04 -7.98
C HIS A 177 -4.55 7.86 -8.07
N ILE A 178 -5.27 8.01 -6.97
CA ILE A 178 -6.59 8.66 -6.96
C ILE A 178 -6.46 10.12 -6.54
N MET A 179 -7.13 11.00 -7.27
CA MET A 179 -7.30 12.41 -6.93
C MET A 179 -8.78 12.77 -6.99
N VAL A 180 -9.18 13.80 -6.25
CA VAL A 180 -10.53 14.36 -6.32
C VAL A 180 -10.42 15.85 -6.61
N SER A 181 -11.13 16.35 -7.61
CA SER A 181 -11.22 17.78 -7.91
C SER A 181 -12.61 18.31 -7.56
N PHE A 182 -12.69 19.45 -6.90
CA PHE A 182 -13.93 20.13 -6.52
C PHE A 182 -14.06 21.42 -7.31
N GLY A 183 -15.21 21.62 -7.96
CA GLY A 183 -15.50 22.81 -8.75
C GLY A 183 -16.48 23.76 -8.07
N PHE A 184 -16.20 25.06 -8.18
CA PHE A 184 -17.00 26.13 -7.62
C PHE A 184 -17.45 27.11 -8.71
N GLY A 185 -18.75 27.12 -9.00
CA GLY A 185 -19.37 28.02 -9.97
C GLY A 185 -18.81 27.93 -11.39
N GLY A 186 -18.32 26.74 -11.78
CA GLY A 186 -17.75 26.47 -13.10
C GLY A 186 -16.43 27.17 -13.43
N LYS A 187 -15.77 27.82 -12.46
CA LYS A 187 -14.58 28.67 -12.69
C LYS A 187 -13.39 28.30 -11.82
N ASP A 188 -13.63 28.09 -10.52
CA ASP A 188 -12.58 27.80 -9.56
C ASP A 188 -12.55 26.31 -9.25
N TYR A 189 -11.35 25.72 -9.26
CA TYR A 189 -11.15 24.30 -9.01
C TYR A 189 -10.04 24.07 -7.98
N VAL A 190 -10.29 23.13 -7.08
CA VAL A 190 -9.29 22.68 -6.11
C VAL A 190 -9.23 21.16 -6.09
N ALA A 191 -8.04 20.63 -6.31
CA ALA A 191 -7.79 19.20 -6.36
C ALA A 191 -7.07 18.73 -5.10
N VAL A 192 -7.44 17.54 -4.63
CA VAL A 192 -6.83 16.86 -3.49
C VAL A 192 -6.23 15.56 -3.97
N SER A 193 -4.96 15.35 -3.66
CA SER A 193 -4.21 14.13 -3.95
C SER A 193 -3.59 13.56 -2.68
N ILE A 194 -3.71 12.25 -2.48
CA ILE A 194 -2.98 11.56 -1.41
C ILE A 194 -1.63 11.17 -1.97
N GLU A 195 -0.55 11.77 -1.47
CA GLU A 195 0.81 11.57 -1.98
C GLU A 195 1.74 11.03 -0.91
N THR A 196 2.80 10.37 -1.36
CA THR A 196 3.95 10.00 -0.53
C THR A 196 4.77 11.27 -0.24
N ARG A 197 4.94 11.60 1.04
CA ARG A 197 5.78 12.72 1.48
C ARG A 197 7.22 12.24 1.62
N LYS A 198 8.11 12.80 0.81
CA LYS A 198 9.53 12.42 0.73
C LYS A 198 10.42 13.52 1.32
N GLU A 199 11.47 13.14 2.01
CA GLU A 199 12.56 14.04 2.42
C GLU A 199 13.48 14.37 1.24
N LYS A 200 14.22 15.47 1.33
CA LYS A 200 15.22 15.82 0.32
C LYS A 200 16.29 14.74 0.24
N GLY A 201 16.63 14.34 -0.99
CA GLY A 201 17.57 13.25 -1.26
C GLY A 201 16.94 11.86 -1.26
N GLU A 202 15.67 11.72 -0.85
CA GLU A 202 14.97 10.44 -0.95
C GLU A 202 14.44 10.18 -2.37
N SER A 203 14.65 8.96 -2.84
CA SER A 203 14.07 8.44 -4.08
C SER A 203 12.88 7.55 -3.77
N TYR A 204 11.91 7.50 -4.69
CA TYR A 204 10.74 6.63 -4.52
C TYR A 204 11.12 5.14 -4.66
N SER A 205 10.53 4.32 -3.80
CA SER A 205 10.62 2.85 -3.86
C SER A 205 9.35 2.23 -3.29
N THR A 206 8.64 1.47 -4.12
CA THR A 206 7.41 0.77 -3.73
C THR A 206 7.65 -0.19 -2.58
N ILE A 207 8.78 -0.92 -2.60
CA ILE A 207 9.13 -1.88 -1.55
C ILE A 207 9.39 -1.17 -0.23
N ALA A 208 10.17 -0.07 -0.26
CA ALA A 208 10.43 0.74 0.93
C ALA A 208 9.14 1.31 1.53
N GLY A 209 8.16 1.68 0.68
CA GLY A 209 6.86 2.16 1.11
C GLY A 209 6.06 1.15 1.94
N PHE A 210 6.20 -0.15 1.68
CA PHE A 210 5.59 -1.20 2.52
C PHE A 210 6.18 -1.29 3.92
N PHE A 211 7.31 -0.64 4.18
CA PHE A 211 8.04 -0.68 5.45
C PHE A 211 8.11 0.69 6.16
N ARG A 212 7.07 1.53 6.04
CA ARG A 212 6.95 2.82 6.75
C ARG A 212 8.15 3.75 6.54
N GLN A 213 8.72 3.76 5.34
CA GLN A 213 9.84 4.66 4.99
C GLN A 213 9.42 6.06 4.58
N TYR A 214 8.13 6.28 4.34
CA TYR A 214 7.62 7.58 3.94
C TYR A 214 6.42 7.96 4.77
N GLU A 215 6.24 9.26 4.94
CA GLU A 215 5.02 9.84 5.44
C GLU A 215 3.96 9.99 4.34
N LEU A 216 2.70 10.12 4.76
CA LEU A 216 1.57 10.37 3.88
C LEU A 216 1.21 11.86 3.96
N VAL A 217 0.97 12.51 2.82
CA VAL A 217 0.52 13.90 2.77
C VAL A 217 -0.69 14.04 1.86
N TYR A 218 -1.63 14.88 2.25
CA TYR A 218 -2.66 15.38 1.35
C TYR A 218 -2.11 16.62 0.65
N VAL A 219 -1.91 16.54 -0.65
CA VAL A 219 -1.61 17.72 -1.46
C VAL A 219 -2.94 18.32 -1.88
N VAL A 220 -3.22 19.54 -1.43
CA VAL A 220 -4.29 20.37 -1.96
C VAL A 220 -3.68 21.34 -2.95
N ALA A 221 -4.18 21.37 -4.18
CA ALA A 221 -3.56 22.09 -5.27
C ALA A 221 -4.60 22.71 -6.21
N ASP A 222 -4.13 23.66 -7.01
CA ASP A 222 -4.81 24.00 -8.25
C ASP A 222 -4.95 22.74 -9.13
N GLU A 223 -6.12 22.55 -9.72
CA GLU A 223 -6.39 21.38 -10.58
C GLU A 223 -5.34 21.26 -11.70
N ARG A 224 -4.91 22.40 -12.27
CA ARG A 224 -3.95 22.44 -13.37
C ARG A 224 -2.54 22.00 -12.95
N ASP A 225 -2.13 22.24 -11.71
CA ASP A 225 -0.84 21.78 -11.17
C ASP A 225 -0.80 20.24 -11.13
N VAL A 226 -1.70 19.64 -10.33
CA VAL A 226 -1.62 18.20 -10.05
C VAL A 226 -1.99 17.32 -11.24
N ILE A 227 -2.84 17.81 -12.14
CA ILE A 227 -3.16 17.12 -13.39
C ILE A 227 -2.06 17.37 -14.44
N GLY A 228 -1.64 18.62 -14.63
CA GLY A 228 -0.65 18.99 -15.64
C GLY A 228 0.69 18.29 -15.46
N VAL A 229 1.17 18.16 -14.21
CA VAL A 229 2.39 17.39 -13.91
C VAL A 229 2.29 15.93 -14.35
N ARG A 230 1.10 15.34 -14.34
CA ARG A 230 0.87 13.94 -14.69
C ARG A 230 0.58 13.72 -16.17
N THR A 231 -0.10 14.65 -16.83
CA THR A 231 -0.46 14.49 -18.26
C THR A 231 0.63 14.97 -19.21
N THR A 232 1.35 16.04 -18.85
CA THR A 232 2.30 16.72 -19.73
C THR A 232 3.75 16.39 -19.40
N TYR A 233 4.12 16.41 -18.11
CA TYR A 233 5.53 16.35 -17.68
C TYR A 233 6.00 14.95 -17.27
N ARG A 234 5.17 14.16 -16.58
CA ARG A 234 5.43 12.75 -16.26
C ARG A 234 4.94 11.83 -17.37
N GLN A 235 5.78 11.53 -18.35
CA GLN A 235 5.48 10.47 -19.32
C GLN A 235 6.04 9.14 -18.82
N PRO A 236 5.20 8.17 -18.38
CA PRO A 236 5.71 6.84 -18.01
C PRO A 236 6.39 6.16 -19.21
N PRO A 237 7.44 5.36 -19.02
CA PRO A 237 8.04 4.57 -20.09
C PRO A 237 6.97 3.66 -20.71
N GLY A 238 6.60 3.90 -21.97
CA GLY A 238 5.49 3.18 -22.64
C GLY A 238 4.27 4.04 -23.01
N GLY A 239 4.27 5.31 -22.64
CA GLY A 239 3.40 6.32 -23.26
C GLY A 239 1.98 6.42 -22.68
N ARG A 240 1.68 7.66 -22.28
CA ARG A 240 0.40 8.21 -21.81
C ARG A 240 0.01 7.81 -20.38
N VAL A 241 -0.08 8.82 -19.52
CA VAL A 241 -1.04 8.78 -18.42
C VAL A 241 -2.42 8.59 -19.02
N ARG A 242 -2.95 7.39 -18.87
CA ARG A 242 -4.31 7.06 -19.27
C ARG A 242 -5.19 7.35 -18.07
N LEU A 243 -5.82 8.52 -18.05
CA LEU A 243 -7.05 8.70 -17.29
C LEU A 243 -8.01 7.56 -17.69
N PRO A 244 -8.86 7.03 -16.78
CA PRO A 244 -9.84 6.02 -17.16
C PRO A 244 -10.48 6.42 -18.47
N ASP A 245 -10.67 5.42 -19.36
CA ASP A 245 -11.15 5.62 -20.73
C ASP A 245 -12.07 6.84 -20.78
N ALA A 246 -11.82 7.71 -21.74
CA ALA A 246 -12.57 8.90 -22.03
C ALA A 246 -14.07 8.66 -22.29
N ARG A 247 -14.62 7.50 -21.92
CA ARG A 247 -16.03 7.18 -21.68
C ARG A 247 -16.55 7.66 -20.33
N ALA A 248 -15.75 7.73 -19.27
CA ALA A 248 -16.15 8.42 -18.03
C ALA A 248 -16.01 9.95 -18.18
N ALA A 249 -14.97 10.40 -18.91
CA ALA A 249 -14.84 11.79 -19.36
C ALA A 249 -15.70 12.13 -20.61
N ALA A 250 -16.30 11.13 -21.29
CA ALA A 250 -17.19 11.35 -22.46
C ALA A 250 -18.49 12.03 -22.04
N GLU A 251 -18.83 12.01 -20.75
CA GLU A 251 -19.96 12.79 -20.25
C GLU A 251 -19.63 14.28 -20.13
N HIS A 252 -18.35 14.69 -20.23
CA HIS A 252 -17.96 16.10 -20.25
C HIS A 252 -16.78 16.39 -21.22
N PRO A 253 -17.04 16.60 -22.53
CA PRO A 253 -16.09 17.22 -23.47
C PRO A 253 -15.48 18.54 -22.94
N ALA A 254 -16.20 19.21 -22.03
CA ALA A 254 -15.77 20.40 -21.32
C ALA A 254 -14.53 20.20 -20.44
N TYR A 255 -14.25 18.99 -19.96
CA TYR A 255 -13.16 18.72 -19.02
C TYR A 255 -11.78 18.84 -19.68
N LEU A 256 -11.61 18.28 -20.89
CA LEU A 256 -10.36 18.38 -21.64
C LEU A 256 -10.15 19.78 -22.22
N SER A 257 -11.22 20.47 -22.66
CA SER A 257 -11.10 21.87 -23.07
C SER A 257 -10.77 22.80 -21.90
N ARG A 258 -11.27 22.52 -20.68
CA ARG A 258 -10.97 23.28 -19.45
C ARG A 258 -9.49 23.26 -19.08
N LEU A 259 -8.82 22.12 -19.26
CA LEU A 259 -7.39 21.97 -18.96
C LEU A 259 -6.49 22.68 -19.99
N CYS A 260 -6.98 22.92 -21.20
CA CYS A 260 -6.21 23.51 -22.30
C CYS A 260 -6.47 25.01 -22.52
N GLN A 261 -7.44 25.63 -21.84
CA GLN A 261 -8.00 26.93 -22.25
C GLN A 261 -7.14 28.18 -21.97
N ASP A 262 -6.01 28.10 -21.28
CA ASP A 262 -5.15 29.28 -20.99
C ASP A 262 -3.66 29.08 -21.36
N ASN A 263 -3.36 28.19 -22.33
CA ASN A 263 -2.00 28.04 -22.89
C ASN A 263 -1.71 28.99 -24.07
N GLU A 264 -2.47 30.08 -24.22
CA GLU A 264 -2.23 31.15 -25.20
C GLU A 264 -1.86 32.48 -24.52
#